data_AF-R5IVY5-F1
#
_entry.id   AF-R5IVY5-F1
#
_cell.length_a   1.000
_cell.length_b   1.000
_cell.length_c   1.000
_cell.angle_alpha   90.00
_cell.angle_beta   90.00
_cell.angle_gamma   90.00
#
_symmetry.space_group_name_H-M   'P 1'
#
loop_
_entity.id
_entity.type
_entity.pdbx_description
1 polymer ?
#
loop_
_entity_poly.entity_id
_entity_poly.type
_entity_poly.pdbx_seq_one_letter_code
_entity_poly.pdbx_strand_id
1 'polypeptide(L)'
;MKGEKSKVILVYVLMLLVIGLIVALTLVILNSNEKEENHSSSANNTPTVDVNPFPNISEECTFNFTLDEYNALTGPRCKNGYSRYNVTGLSLGGQTLNVSIIYTDQDGNKAGIYVNDRRATTIVNNVTNIKFGVFDDKLFILDNNNNESNVLVFAGDSTKVYDLKETLESSEITDPVLNQVISSTTINPNSFSFTATNFTFQAQMTDSSNQVVAGSRYQVTFTGNEFSKPTFVSQN
;
A
#
# COMPACT_ATOMS: atom_id res chain seq x y z
N MET A 1 47.21 43.58 -31.92
CA MET A 1 47.52 42.16 -31.68
C MET A 1 47.39 41.66 -30.21
N LYS A 2 46.72 42.38 -29.29
CA LYS A 2 46.44 41.88 -27.91
C LYS A 2 45.00 41.36 -27.70
N GLY A 3 44.03 41.81 -28.50
CA GLY A 3 42.63 41.39 -28.37
C GLY A 3 42.30 40.00 -28.93
N GLU A 4 43.04 39.51 -29.94
CA GLU A 4 42.78 38.20 -30.55
C GLU A 4 43.21 37.02 -29.66
N LYS A 5 44.33 37.15 -28.95
CA LYS A 5 44.79 36.10 -28.00
C LYS A 5 43.82 35.90 -26.85
N SER A 6 43.18 36.97 -26.37
CA SER A 6 42.18 36.90 -25.29
C SER A 6 40.88 36.21 -25.74
N LYS A 7 40.44 36.42 -26.99
CA LYS A 7 39.28 35.72 -27.56
C LYS A 7 39.53 34.23 -27.73
N VAL A 8 40.73 33.84 -28.16
CA VAL A 8 41.11 32.44 -28.30
C VAL A 8 41.11 31.73 -26.94
N ILE A 9 41.68 32.37 -25.91
CA ILE A 9 41.67 31.82 -24.54
C ILE A 9 40.24 31.66 -24.01
N LEU A 10 39.36 32.65 -24.24
CA LEU A 10 37.96 32.58 -23.83
C LEU A 10 37.22 31.40 -24.49
N VAL A 11 37.49 31.14 -25.77
CA VAL A 11 36.89 30.01 -26.51
C VAL A 11 37.35 28.67 -25.95
N TYR A 12 38.63 28.54 -25.58
CA TYR A 12 39.13 27.30 -24.96
C TYR A 12 38.53 27.05 -23.57
N VAL A 13 38.32 28.11 -22.77
CA VAL A 13 37.66 27.99 -21.46
C VAL A 13 36.19 27.59 -21.60
N LEU A 14 35.49 28.18 -22.57
CA LEU A 14 34.10 27.80 -22.90
C LEU A 14 33.99 26.35 -23.39
N MET A 15 34.91 25.90 -24.24
CA MET A 15 34.97 24.50 -24.69
C MET A 15 35.18 23.53 -23.52
N LEU A 16 36.08 23.84 -22.59
CA LEU A 16 36.31 23.00 -21.41
C LEU A 16 35.09 22.93 -20.49
N LEU A 17 34.37 24.05 -20.31
CA LEU A 17 33.12 24.07 -19.55
C LEU A 17 32.05 23.20 -20.21
N VAL A 18 31.88 23.28 -21.54
CA VAL A 18 30.91 22.46 -22.27
C VAL A 18 31.26 20.98 -22.17
N ILE A 19 32.54 20.61 -22.31
CA ILE A 19 32.99 19.22 -22.17
C ILE A 19 32.73 18.71 -20.74
N GLY A 20 33.03 19.51 -19.71
CA GLY A 20 32.73 19.16 -18.32
C GLY A 20 31.24 18.95 -18.07
N LEU A 21 30.40 19.78 -18.70
CA LEU A 21 28.93 19.69 -18.58
C LEU A 21 28.38 18.45 -19.29
N ILE A 22 28.93 18.08 -20.45
CA ILE A 22 28.58 16.84 -21.16
C ILE A 22 28.97 15.62 -20.32
N VAL A 23 30.17 15.60 -19.73
CA VAL A 23 30.64 14.49 -18.88
C VAL A 23 29.75 14.35 -17.64
N ALA A 24 29.40 15.47 -16.98
CA ALA A 24 28.49 15.47 -15.84
C ALA A 24 27.09 14.97 -16.21
N LEU A 25 26.54 15.38 -17.36
CA LEU A 25 25.26 14.87 -17.86
C LEU A 25 25.31 13.39 -18.19
N THR A 26 26.38 12.90 -18.83
CA THR A 26 26.53 11.46 -19.09
C THR A 26 26.67 10.65 -17.81
N LEU A 27 27.35 11.18 -16.79
CA LEU A 27 27.43 10.55 -15.46
C LEU A 27 26.06 10.53 -14.78
N VAL A 28 25.30 11.62 -14.84
CA VAL A 28 23.93 11.65 -14.30
C VAL A 28 23.03 10.67 -15.03
N ILE A 29 23.09 10.60 -16.38
CA ILE A 29 22.31 9.64 -17.17
C ILE A 29 22.74 8.20 -16.86
N LEU A 30 24.05 7.91 -16.73
CA LEU A 30 24.54 6.57 -16.38
C LEU A 30 24.14 6.16 -14.95
N ASN A 31 24.16 7.09 -13.99
CA ASN A 31 23.68 6.83 -12.62
C ASN A 31 22.15 6.78 -12.51
N SER A 32 21.43 7.38 -13.47
CA SER A 32 19.96 7.36 -13.53
C SER A 32 19.44 6.14 -14.32
N ASN A 33 20.23 5.62 -15.27
CA ASN A 33 19.91 4.44 -16.08
C ASN A 33 20.10 3.10 -15.34
N GLU A 34 20.60 3.08 -14.10
CA GLU A 34 20.42 1.91 -13.22
C GLU A 34 18.98 1.81 -12.66
N LYS A 35 18.12 2.79 -12.95
CA LYS A 35 16.71 2.79 -12.58
C LYS A 35 15.81 3.25 -13.74
N GLU A 36 15.90 2.60 -14.90
CA GLU A 36 14.74 2.47 -15.79
C GLU A 36 15.03 1.51 -16.96
N GLU A 37 14.33 0.37 -16.96
CA GLU A 37 13.82 -0.46 -18.06
C GLU A 37 13.70 -1.90 -17.54
N ASN A 38 12.49 -2.43 -17.34
CA ASN A 38 11.57 -2.71 -18.43
C ASN A 38 10.11 -2.42 -18.06
N HIS A 39 9.52 -1.43 -18.73
CA HIS A 39 8.11 -1.47 -19.07
C HIS A 39 7.92 -2.53 -20.16
N SER A 40 7.55 -3.74 -19.74
CA SER A 40 6.93 -4.75 -20.60
C SER A 40 5.50 -4.93 -20.11
N SER A 41 4.55 -4.43 -20.89
CA SER A 41 3.12 -4.67 -20.68
C SER A 41 2.83 -6.17 -20.73
N SER A 42 2.56 -6.73 -19.56
CA SER A 42 1.79 -7.95 -19.38
C SER A 42 1.38 -7.96 -17.92
N ALA A 43 0.24 -7.35 -17.60
CA ALA A 43 -0.44 -7.55 -16.33
C ALA A 43 -0.82 -9.02 -16.24
N ASN A 44 0.11 -9.83 -15.73
CA ASN A 44 -0.13 -11.22 -15.41
C ASN A 44 -0.71 -11.22 -13.99
N ASN A 45 -2.03 -11.04 -13.92
CA ASN A 45 -2.84 -10.91 -12.70
C ASN A 45 -2.96 -12.22 -11.91
N THR A 46 -1.89 -13.01 -11.82
CA THR A 46 -1.87 -14.20 -10.97
C THR A 46 -0.90 -13.94 -9.82
N PRO A 47 -1.38 -13.90 -8.56
CA PRO A 47 -0.51 -13.80 -7.40
C PRO A 47 0.54 -14.91 -7.47
N THR A 48 1.81 -14.52 -7.43
CA THR A 48 2.93 -15.46 -7.48
C THR A 48 2.85 -16.39 -6.27
N VAL A 49 2.83 -17.70 -6.53
CA VAL A 49 2.95 -18.72 -5.48
C VAL A 49 4.37 -18.59 -4.90
N ASP A 50 4.49 -18.02 -3.72
CA ASP A 50 5.77 -17.99 -3.00
C ASP A 50 6.05 -19.44 -2.55
N VAL A 51 7.11 -20.05 -3.06
CA VAL A 51 7.47 -21.44 -2.74
C VAL A 51 7.97 -21.43 -1.30
N ASN A 52 7.10 -21.84 -0.37
CA ASN A 52 7.24 -21.69 1.09
C ASN A 52 7.26 -20.20 1.55
N PRO A 53 6.08 -19.53 1.60
CA PRO A 53 5.97 -18.19 2.16
C PRO A 53 6.17 -18.17 3.68
N PHE A 54 6.02 -19.34 4.29
CA PHE A 54 5.94 -19.52 5.71
C PHE A 54 7.30 -19.94 6.26
N PRO A 55 7.92 -19.15 7.16
CA PRO A 55 8.89 -19.73 8.08
C PRO A 55 8.21 -20.89 8.84
N ASN A 56 8.99 -21.86 9.30
CA ASN A 56 8.47 -22.86 10.25
C ASN A 56 8.09 -22.12 11.54
N ILE A 57 6.79 -21.89 11.72
CA ILE A 57 6.20 -21.26 12.91
C ILE A 57 5.72 -22.40 13.80
N SER A 58 6.14 -22.40 15.07
CA SER A 58 5.71 -23.43 16.03
C SER A 58 4.19 -23.35 16.28
N GLU A 59 3.57 -24.47 16.65
CA GLU A 59 2.12 -24.52 16.92
C GLU A 59 1.73 -23.57 18.07
N GLU A 60 2.60 -23.41 19.07
CA GLU A 60 2.45 -22.44 20.17
C GLU A 60 2.41 -20.96 19.70
N CYS A 61 2.88 -20.68 18.49
CA CYS A 61 2.88 -19.38 17.83
C CYS A 61 1.86 -19.29 16.68
N THR A 62 0.95 -20.26 16.60
CA THR A 62 -0.13 -20.31 15.62
C THR A 62 -1.47 -20.13 16.34
N PHE A 63 -2.17 -19.06 15.99
CA PHE A 63 -3.44 -18.69 16.61
C PHE A 63 -4.55 -18.81 15.58
N ASN A 64 -5.58 -19.59 15.90
CA ASN A 64 -6.74 -19.79 15.03
C ASN A 64 -7.91 -18.91 15.51
N PHE A 65 -8.52 -18.18 14.59
CA PHE A 65 -9.69 -17.33 14.83
C PHE A 65 -10.81 -17.71 13.87
N THR A 66 -12.04 -17.63 14.37
CA THR A 66 -13.25 -17.71 13.55
C THR A 66 -13.84 -16.31 13.47
N LEU A 67 -14.16 -15.84 12.25
CA LEU A 67 -14.78 -14.52 12.05
C LEU A 67 -16.27 -14.69 11.83
N ASP A 68 -17.06 -14.14 12.76
CA ASP A 68 -18.51 -14.08 12.64
C ASP A 68 -18.96 -12.73 12.04
N GLU A 69 -18.19 -11.65 12.22
CA GLU A 69 -18.36 -10.30 11.64
C GLU A 69 -17.14 -9.39 11.97
N TYR A 70 -17.11 -8.14 11.48
CA TYR A 70 -15.95 -7.21 11.47
C TYR A 70 -15.22 -7.12 12.81
N ASN A 71 -14.01 -7.66 12.91
CA ASN A 71 -13.25 -7.70 14.17
C ASN A 71 -11.78 -7.33 13.96
N ALA A 72 -11.23 -6.63 14.96
CA ALA A 72 -9.79 -6.42 15.08
C ALA A 72 -9.14 -7.74 15.50
N LEU A 73 -8.02 -8.10 14.88
CA LEU A 73 -7.25 -9.23 15.36
C LEU A 73 -6.50 -8.84 16.63
N THR A 74 -7.04 -9.26 17.76
CA THR A 74 -6.34 -9.24 19.04
C THR A 74 -5.87 -10.66 19.35
N GLY A 75 -4.56 -10.88 19.43
CA GLY A 75 -4.03 -12.18 19.82
C GLY A 75 -2.67 -12.09 20.49
N PRO A 76 -2.23 -13.18 21.15
CA PRO A 76 -0.95 -13.23 21.84
C PRO A 76 0.19 -13.03 20.83
N ARG A 77 1.26 -12.34 21.26
CA ARG A 77 2.52 -12.30 20.50
C ARG A 77 3.42 -13.41 20.98
N CYS A 78 4.05 -14.13 20.05
CA CYS A 78 5.12 -15.03 20.44
C CYS A 78 6.36 -14.26 20.88
N LYS A 79 6.99 -14.76 21.95
CA LYS A 79 8.23 -14.20 22.49
C LYS A 79 9.36 -14.65 21.55
N ASN A 80 9.95 -13.73 20.78
CA ASN A 80 11.12 -13.93 19.91
C ASN A 80 10.86 -14.46 18.48
N GLY A 81 9.74 -14.11 17.84
CA GLY A 81 9.62 -14.37 16.40
C GLY A 81 8.20 -14.46 15.84
N TYR A 82 8.14 -15.08 14.66
CA TYR A 82 6.97 -15.14 13.79
C TYR A 82 5.70 -15.59 14.52
N SER A 83 4.65 -14.79 14.43
CA SER A 83 3.30 -15.20 14.87
C SER A 83 2.44 -15.42 13.63
N ARG A 84 1.75 -16.57 13.57
CA ARG A 84 0.75 -16.85 12.53
C ARG A 84 -0.65 -16.69 13.10
N TYR A 85 -1.46 -15.87 12.44
CA TYR A 85 -2.88 -15.74 12.74
C TYR A 85 -3.64 -16.38 11.58
N ASN A 86 -4.21 -17.55 11.81
CA ASN A 86 -5.08 -18.23 10.86
C ASN A 86 -6.51 -17.78 11.12
N VAL A 87 -7.17 -17.26 10.09
CA VAL A 87 -8.60 -17.02 10.12
C VAL A 87 -9.27 -18.13 9.32
N THR A 88 -10.09 -18.92 10.00
CA THR A 88 -10.82 -20.06 9.43
C THR A 88 -12.33 -19.80 9.50
N GLY A 89 -13.10 -20.55 8.72
CA GLY A 89 -14.57 -20.44 8.71
C GLY A 89 -15.15 -19.33 7.85
N LEU A 90 -14.31 -18.62 7.08
CA LEU A 90 -14.78 -17.66 6.07
C LEU A 90 -15.36 -18.42 4.87
N SER A 91 -16.68 -18.64 4.86
CA SER A 91 -17.39 -19.12 3.67
C SER A 91 -17.97 -17.94 2.91
N LEU A 92 -17.43 -17.66 1.72
CA LEU A 92 -17.89 -16.60 0.84
C LEU A 92 -18.48 -17.23 -0.43
N GLY A 93 -19.79 -17.10 -0.62
CA GLY A 93 -20.47 -17.72 -1.78
C GLY A 93 -20.23 -19.24 -1.90
N GLY A 94 -20.09 -19.94 -0.77
CA GLY A 94 -19.83 -21.39 -0.71
C GLY A 94 -18.36 -21.80 -0.86
N GLN A 95 -17.43 -20.84 -0.97
CA GLN A 95 -15.98 -21.10 -1.00
C GLN A 95 -15.35 -20.78 0.34
N THR A 96 -14.44 -21.64 0.81
CA THR A 96 -13.68 -21.38 2.04
C THR A 96 -12.41 -20.59 1.74
N LEU A 97 -12.23 -19.48 2.43
CA LEU A 97 -10.99 -18.70 2.40
C LEU A 97 -10.18 -18.93 3.69
N ASN A 98 -8.89 -19.16 3.51
CA ASN A 98 -7.91 -19.17 4.59
C ASN A 98 -7.12 -17.87 4.54
N VAL A 99 -7.17 -17.10 5.63
CA VAL A 99 -6.29 -15.93 5.78
C VAL A 99 -5.21 -16.26 6.78
N SER A 100 -3.97 -16.00 6.42
CA SER A 100 -2.81 -16.11 7.32
C SER A 100 -2.13 -14.77 7.44
N ILE A 101 -1.86 -14.30 8.66
CA ILE A 101 -1.02 -13.14 8.88
C ILE A 101 0.27 -13.60 9.50
N ILE A 102 1.38 -13.25 8.86
CA ILE A 102 2.72 -13.50 9.36
C ILE A 102 3.27 -12.16 9.85
N TYR A 103 3.57 -12.10 11.14
CA TYR A 103 4.23 -10.95 11.76
C TYR A 103 5.70 -11.28 12.02
N THR A 104 6.65 -10.45 11.59
CA THR A 104 8.10 -10.63 11.90
C THR A 104 8.57 -9.54 12.84
N ASP A 105 9.52 -9.85 13.73
CA ASP A 105 10.18 -8.87 14.60
C ASP A 105 11.58 -8.46 14.08
N GLN A 106 12.36 -7.79 14.94
CA GLN A 106 13.33 -6.72 14.65
C GLN A 106 14.48 -7.01 13.65
N ASP A 107 14.64 -8.25 13.18
CA ASP A 107 15.71 -8.66 12.26
C ASP A 107 15.24 -8.93 10.82
N GLY A 108 13.94 -8.71 10.55
CA GLY A 108 13.48 -8.12 9.29
C GLY A 108 13.61 -8.93 7.99
N ASN A 109 12.86 -10.03 7.81
CA ASN A 109 12.25 -10.32 6.49
C ASN A 109 11.12 -11.38 6.54
N LYS A 110 10.06 -11.11 5.75
CA LYS A 110 8.79 -11.84 5.51
C LYS A 110 7.70 -11.74 6.59
N ALA A 111 7.17 -10.52 6.73
CA ALA A 111 5.83 -10.24 7.26
C ALA A 111 4.83 -10.05 6.10
N GLY A 112 3.56 -10.36 6.31
CA GLY A 112 2.53 -10.16 5.30
C GLY A 112 1.19 -10.76 5.67
N ILE A 113 0.13 -10.28 5.01
CA ILE A 113 -1.18 -10.94 5.01
C ILE A 113 -1.21 -11.84 3.78
N TYR A 114 -1.72 -13.05 3.93
CA TYR A 114 -1.85 -14.05 2.90
C TYR A 114 -3.29 -14.51 2.82
N VAL A 115 -3.84 -14.63 1.62
CA VAL A 115 -5.18 -15.12 1.34
C VAL A 115 -5.04 -16.36 0.45
N ASN A 116 -5.46 -17.53 0.94
CA ASN A 116 -5.22 -18.84 0.31
C ASN A 116 -3.76 -19.00 -0.15
N ASP A 117 -2.83 -18.77 0.80
CA ASP A 117 -1.37 -18.83 0.63
C ASP A 117 -0.77 -17.80 -0.36
N ARG A 118 -1.58 -16.88 -0.90
CA ARG A 118 -1.15 -15.80 -1.79
C ARG A 118 -0.92 -14.52 -0.99
N ARG A 119 0.25 -13.92 -1.11
CA ARG A 119 0.60 -12.69 -0.40
C ARG A 119 -0.27 -11.52 -0.88
N ALA A 120 -1.02 -10.92 0.04
CA ALA A 120 -1.89 -9.77 -0.17
C ALA A 120 -1.22 -8.44 0.20
N THR A 121 -0.42 -8.40 1.27
CA THR A 121 0.39 -7.23 1.69
C THR A 121 1.77 -7.68 2.15
N THR A 122 2.75 -6.79 2.04
CA THR A 122 4.17 -7.13 2.18
C THR A 122 4.83 -6.69 3.48
N ILE A 123 4.20 -5.83 4.27
CA ILE A 123 4.83 -5.32 5.51
C ILE A 123 3.76 -5.16 6.59
N VAL A 124 3.81 -6.03 7.60
CA VAL A 124 2.95 -5.95 8.79
C VAL A 124 3.84 -5.62 9.98
N ASN A 125 3.75 -4.38 10.47
CA ASN A 125 4.54 -3.89 11.60
C ASN A 125 3.75 -3.90 12.92
N ASN A 126 2.42 -3.94 12.84
CA ASN A 126 1.56 -4.13 14.01
C ASN A 126 0.23 -4.80 13.63
N VAL A 127 0.02 -6.04 14.09
CA VAL A 127 -1.21 -6.81 13.84
C VAL A 127 -2.46 -6.13 14.40
N THR A 128 -2.35 -5.33 15.47
CA THR A 128 -3.51 -4.62 16.05
C THR A 128 -4.10 -3.58 15.11
N ASN A 129 -3.35 -3.18 14.08
CA ASN A 129 -3.79 -2.22 13.08
C ASN A 129 -4.46 -2.89 11.87
N ILE A 130 -4.58 -4.22 11.87
CA ILE A 130 -5.26 -4.96 10.83
C ILE A 130 -6.64 -5.37 11.32
N LYS A 131 -7.66 -5.12 10.50
CA LYS A 131 -9.04 -5.54 10.76
C LYS A 131 -9.60 -6.27 9.55
N PHE A 132 -10.49 -7.22 9.82
CA PHE A 132 -11.15 -8.02 8.79
C PHE A 132 -12.65 -7.82 8.87
N GLY A 133 -13.33 -7.85 7.73
CA GLY A 133 -14.78 -7.89 7.65
C GLY A 133 -15.25 -8.71 6.46
N VAL A 134 -16.50 -9.18 6.55
CA VAL A 134 -17.17 -9.85 5.43
C VAL A 134 -18.40 -9.01 5.06
N PHE A 135 -18.46 -8.57 3.81
CA PHE A 135 -19.59 -7.81 3.26
C PHE A 135 -19.85 -8.27 1.83
N ASP A 136 -21.12 -8.49 1.46
CA ASP A 136 -21.50 -8.89 0.09
C ASP A 136 -20.68 -10.09 -0.44
N ASP A 137 -20.54 -11.15 0.37
CA ASP A 137 -19.72 -12.34 0.08
C ASP A 137 -18.25 -12.02 -0.30
N LYS A 138 -17.67 -10.97 0.29
CA LYS A 138 -16.28 -10.54 0.07
C LYS A 138 -15.55 -10.33 1.38
N LEU A 139 -14.26 -10.65 1.37
CA LEU A 139 -13.34 -10.38 2.47
C LEU A 139 -12.76 -8.98 2.31
N PHE A 140 -13.04 -8.11 3.27
CA PHE A 140 -12.44 -6.80 3.41
C PHE A 140 -11.32 -6.87 4.43
N ILE A 141 -10.15 -6.34 4.06
CA ILE A 141 -8.96 -6.26 4.91
C ILE A 141 -8.60 -4.77 5.03
N LEU A 142 -8.80 -4.20 6.22
CA LEU A 142 -8.28 -2.89 6.55
C LEU A 142 -6.85 -3.06 7.09
N ASP A 143 -5.88 -2.50 6.37
CA ASP A 143 -4.46 -2.54 6.69
C ASP A 143 -3.96 -1.14 7.04
N ASN A 144 -3.86 -0.83 8.34
CA ASN A 144 -3.33 0.45 8.84
C ASN A 144 -1.87 0.33 9.31
N ASN A 145 -1.00 -0.23 8.47
CA ASN A 145 0.42 -0.42 8.78
C ASN A 145 1.31 0.62 8.08
N ASN A 146 2.51 0.83 8.64
CA ASN A 146 3.60 1.59 8.00
C ASN A 146 3.26 3.06 7.68
N ASN A 147 2.46 3.71 8.52
CA ASN A 147 1.95 5.07 8.28
C ASN A 147 1.08 5.19 7.02
N GLU A 148 0.55 4.07 6.54
CA GLU A 148 -0.42 3.98 5.46
C GLU A 148 -1.73 3.36 5.97
N SER A 149 -2.83 3.71 5.33
CA SER A 149 -4.11 3.03 5.48
C SER A 149 -4.57 2.53 4.12
N ASN A 150 -4.88 1.23 4.02
CA ASN A 150 -5.39 0.61 2.81
C ASN A 150 -6.59 -0.29 3.09
N VAL A 151 -7.46 -0.45 2.09
CA VAL A 151 -8.53 -1.44 2.08
C VAL A 151 -8.30 -2.36 0.90
N LEU A 152 -8.01 -3.63 1.19
CA LEU A 152 -7.93 -4.70 0.20
C LEU A 152 -9.22 -5.51 0.24
N VAL A 153 -9.76 -5.86 -0.92
CA VAL A 153 -10.96 -6.69 -1.00
C VAL A 153 -10.72 -7.90 -1.89
N PHE A 154 -11.11 -9.06 -1.38
CA PHE A 154 -10.98 -10.34 -2.05
C PHE A 154 -12.36 -10.99 -2.22
N ALA A 155 -12.63 -11.51 -3.42
CA ALA A 155 -13.79 -12.36 -3.68
C ALA A 155 -13.56 -13.79 -3.14
N GLY A 156 -14.62 -14.59 -3.08
CA GLY A 156 -14.59 -15.97 -2.57
C GLY A 156 -13.59 -16.89 -3.28
N ASP A 157 -13.28 -16.61 -4.55
CA ASP A 157 -12.27 -17.32 -5.35
C ASP A 157 -10.83 -16.85 -5.10
N SER A 158 -10.62 -15.99 -4.08
CA SER A 158 -9.35 -15.34 -3.72
C SER A 158 -8.84 -14.30 -4.72
N THR A 159 -9.66 -13.88 -5.68
CA THR A 159 -9.30 -12.78 -6.59
C THR A 159 -9.33 -11.46 -5.82
N LYS A 160 -8.23 -10.67 -5.89
CA LYS A 160 -8.23 -9.28 -5.41
C LYS A 160 -9.12 -8.46 -6.34
N VAL A 161 -10.25 -7.99 -5.84
CA VAL A 161 -11.23 -7.20 -6.61
C VAL A 161 -11.13 -5.70 -6.34
N TYR A 162 -10.46 -5.31 -5.25
CA TYR A 162 -10.26 -3.90 -4.93
C TYR A 162 -9.00 -3.66 -4.08
N ASP A 163 -8.38 -2.51 -4.32
CA ASP A 163 -7.25 -1.97 -3.58
C ASP A 163 -7.39 -0.43 -3.52
N LEU A 164 -7.64 0.10 -2.33
CA LEU A 164 -7.84 1.54 -2.14
C LEU A 164 -6.59 2.33 -2.53
N LYS A 165 -5.40 1.83 -2.20
CA LYS A 165 -4.13 2.49 -2.53
C LYS A 165 -3.96 2.61 -4.04
N GLU A 166 -4.09 1.51 -4.78
CA GLU A 166 -4.00 1.52 -6.25
C GLU A 166 -5.07 2.45 -6.87
N THR A 167 -6.27 2.48 -6.28
CA THR A 167 -7.38 3.34 -6.74
C THR A 167 -7.07 4.83 -6.51
N LEU A 168 -6.49 5.19 -5.37
CA LEU A 168 -6.10 6.57 -5.06
C LEU A 168 -4.97 7.05 -5.97
N GLU A 169 -3.94 6.22 -6.14
CA GLU A 169 -2.78 6.51 -7.00
C GLU A 169 -3.21 6.71 -8.46
N SER A 170 -4.11 5.88 -8.97
CA SER A 170 -4.60 5.98 -10.36
C SER A 170 -5.67 7.05 -10.59
N SER A 171 -6.32 7.55 -9.53
CA SER A 171 -7.42 8.53 -9.66
C SER A 171 -7.02 9.97 -9.37
N GLU A 172 -5.86 10.20 -8.74
CA GLU A 172 -5.31 11.53 -8.44
C GLU A 172 -6.33 12.49 -7.80
N ILE A 173 -7.12 11.98 -6.85
CA ILE A 173 -8.20 12.75 -6.22
C ILE A 173 -7.60 13.86 -5.37
N THR A 174 -7.99 15.11 -5.64
CA THR A 174 -7.56 16.28 -4.87
C THR A 174 -8.58 16.61 -3.78
N ASP A 175 -8.12 16.75 -2.54
CA ASP A 175 -8.95 17.18 -1.43
C ASP A 175 -9.35 18.66 -1.56
N PRO A 176 -10.66 18.99 -1.52
CA PRO A 176 -11.10 20.36 -1.74
C PRO A 176 -10.80 21.31 -0.57
N VAL A 177 -10.59 20.79 0.64
CA VAL A 177 -10.23 21.58 1.84
C VAL A 177 -8.72 21.79 1.89
N LEU A 178 -7.96 20.73 1.62
CA LEU A 178 -6.52 20.71 1.81
C LEU A 178 -5.74 21.07 0.54
N ASN A 179 -6.42 21.11 -0.61
CA ASN A 179 -5.87 21.36 -1.94
C ASN A 179 -4.63 20.50 -2.26
N GLN A 180 -4.72 19.22 -1.91
CA GLN A 180 -3.65 18.24 -2.04
C GLN A 180 -4.22 16.89 -2.48
N VAL A 181 -3.44 16.12 -3.24
CA VAL A 181 -3.83 14.77 -3.66
C VAL A 181 -3.91 13.86 -2.44
N ILE A 182 -5.01 13.13 -2.29
CA ILE A 182 -5.17 12.12 -1.25
C ILE A 182 -4.46 10.82 -1.64
N SER A 183 -3.77 10.21 -0.69
CA SER A 183 -3.07 8.94 -0.85
C SER A 183 -3.24 8.06 0.39
N SER A 184 -2.72 6.82 0.35
CA SER A 184 -2.79 5.92 1.51
C SER A 184 -2.11 6.47 2.77
N THR A 185 -1.13 7.38 2.63
CA THR A 185 -0.43 8.01 3.77
C THR A 185 -1.17 9.20 4.37
N THR A 186 -2.19 9.71 3.69
CA THR A 186 -2.92 10.92 4.09
C THR A 186 -4.32 10.60 4.59
N ILE A 187 -4.57 9.36 5.01
CA ILE A 187 -5.86 8.91 5.56
C ILE A 187 -5.74 8.84 7.07
N ASN A 188 -6.76 9.31 7.78
CA ASN A 188 -6.90 9.06 9.20
C ASN A 188 -7.23 7.57 9.43
N PRO A 189 -6.34 6.76 10.02
CA PRO A 189 -6.53 5.32 10.18
C PRO A 189 -7.74 4.95 11.05
N ASN A 190 -8.20 5.87 11.89
CA ASN A 190 -9.34 5.66 12.80
C ASN A 190 -10.68 6.10 12.21
N SER A 191 -10.70 6.61 10.97
CA SER A 191 -11.89 7.19 10.36
C SER A 191 -12.75 6.21 9.56
N PHE A 192 -12.27 4.98 9.37
CA PHE A 192 -12.95 4.00 8.55
C PHE A 192 -14.28 3.56 9.16
N SER A 193 -15.32 3.55 8.33
CA SER A 193 -16.63 3.00 8.66
C SER A 193 -17.14 2.21 7.48
N PHE A 194 -17.58 0.97 7.74
CA PHE A 194 -18.02 0.01 6.72
C PHE A 194 -19.52 -0.24 6.86
N THR A 195 -20.19 -0.38 5.73
CA THR A 195 -21.59 -0.81 5.60
C THR A 195 -21.67 -1.93 4.57
N ALA A 196 -22.88 -2.46 4.33
CA ALA A 196 -23.10 -3.51 3.34
C ALA A 196 -22.85 -3.07 1.88
N THR A 197 -22.84 -1.76 1.59
CA THR A 197 -22.78 -1.23 0.21
C THR A 197 -21.72 -0.17 0.00
N ASN A 198 -21.08 0.30 1.06
CA ASN A 198 -20.03 1.31 0.98
C ASN A 198 -19.10 1.26 2.20
N PHE A 199 -17.95 1.90 2.07
CA PHE A 199 -17.16 2.32 3.21
C PHE A 199 -16.77 3.78 3.07
N THR A 200 -16.52 4.43 4.20
CA THR A 200 -16.07 5.82 4.27
C THR A 200 -14.75 5.93 5.00
N PHE A 201 -13.98 6.95 4.69
CA PHE A 201 -12.76 7.34 5.39
C PHE A 201 -12.60 8.86 5.33
N GLN A 202 -11.67 9.40 6.11
CA GLN A 202 -11.37 10.82 6.17
C GLN A 202 -9.89 11.03 5.86
N ALA A 203 -9.60 12.04 5.04
CA ALA A 203 -8.23 12.50 4.85
C ALA A 203 -7.71 13.20 6.13
N GLN A 204 -6.42 13.12 6.40
CA GLN A 204 -5.73 13.97 7.35
C GLN A 204 -4.41 14.42 6.74
N MET A 205 -4.07 15.69 6.91
CA MET A 205 -2.80 16.25 6.44
C MET A 205 -2.17 17.09 7.52
N THR A 206 -0.87 17.32 7.37
CA THR A 206 -0.11 18.22 8.20
C THR A 206 -0.16 19.63 7.62
N ASP A 207 -0.54 20.62 8.41
CA ASP A 207 -0.54 22.03 7.99
C ASP A 207 0.89 22.64 8.02
N SER A 208 0.99 23.92 7.67
CA SER A 208 2.26 24.67 7.69
C SER A 208 2.85 24.84 9.09
N SER A 209 2.07 24.59 10.15
CA SER A 209 2.48 24.62 11.56
C SER A 209 2.79 23.24 12.11
N ASN A 210 2.90 22.24 11.25
CA ASN A 210 3.15 20.85 11.58
C ASN A 210 2.05 20.21 12.47
N GLN A 211 0.81 20.72 12.38
CA GLN A 211 -0.35 20.17 13.08
C GLN A 211 -1.15 19.25 12.15
N VAL A 212 -1.65 18.13 12.67
CA VAL A 212 -2.56 17.25 11.93
C VAL A 212 -3.93 17.90 11.88
N VAL A 213 -4.41 18.18 10.68
CA VAL A 213 -5.71 18.77 10.40
C VAL A 213 -6.59 17.73 9.71
N ALA A 214 -7.83 17.63 10.16
CA ALA A 214 -8.83 16.78 9.53
C ALA A 214 -9.22 17.35 8.17
N GLY A 215 -9.12 16.52 7.13
CA GLY A 215 -9.56 16.81 5.78
C GLY A 215 -10.99 16.36 5.52
N SER A 216 -11.30 16.26 4.23
CA SER A 216 -12.63 15.88 3.78
C SER A 216 -12.93 14.40 4.04
N ARG A 217 -14.22 14.08 4.12
CA ARG A 217 -14.71 12.70 4.17
C ARG A 217 -14.97 12.18 2.76
N TYR A 218 -14.57 10.94 2.52
CA TYR A 218 -14.74 10.23 1.26
C TYR A 218 -15.55 8.97 1.44
N GLN A 219 -16.20 8.54 0.36
CA GLN A 219 -16.95 7.29 0.27
C GLN A 219 -16.57 6.50 -0.97
N VAL A 220 -16.44 5.20 -0.80
CA VAL A 220 -16.36 4.21 -1.87
C VAL A 220 -17.60 3.35 -1.79
N THR A 221 -18.39 3.33 -2.86
CA THR A 221 -19.56 2.45 -2.99
C THR A 221 -19.19 1.19 -3.75
N PHE A 222 -19.81 0.06 -3.42
CA PHE A 222 -19.57 -1.20 -4.10
C PHE A 222 -20.85 -2.01 -4.30
N THR A 223 -20.89 -2.79 -5.36
CA THR A 223 -21.99 -3.72 -5.69
C THR A 223 -21.41 -4.89 -6.46
N GLY A 224 -21.52 -6.11 -5.93
CA GLY A 224 -20.77 -7.22 -6.49
C GLY A 224 -19.27 -6.90 -6.49
N ASN A 225 -18.58 -7.20 -7.58
CA ASN A 225 -17.13 -6.97 -7.71
C ASN A 225 -16.77 -5.55 -8.20
N GLU A 226 -17.76 -4.67 -8.38
CA GLU A 226 -17.53 -3.31 -8.87
C GLU A 226 -17.42 -2.34 -7.68
N PHE A 227 -16.36 -1.52 -7.72
CA PHE A 227 -16.07 -0.50 -6.71
C PHE A 227 -15.95 0.86 -7.38
N SER A 228 -16.56 1.88 -6.77
CA SER A 228 -16.39 3.25 -7.23
C SER A 228 -15.00 3.77 -6.90
N LYS A 229 -14.59 4.83 -7.61
CA LYS A 229 -13.54 5.71 -7.09
C LYS A 229 -14.01 6.36 -5.78
N PRO A 230 -13.09 6.72 -4.85
CA PRO A 230 -13.45 7.53 -3.71
C PRO A 230 -14.12 8.83 -4.16
N THR A 231 -15.25 9.16 -3.53
CA THR A 231 -16.04 10.37 -3.83
C THR A 231 -16.12 11.24 -2.60
N PHE A 232 -15.99 12.55 -2.77
CA PHE A 232 -16.16 13.51 -1.69
C PHE A 232 -17.60 13.46 -1.15
N VAL A 233 -17.74 13.43 0.17
CA VAL A 233 -19.04 13.41 0.87
C VAL A 233 -19.30 14.74 1.58
N SER A 234 -18.37 15.14 2.46
CA SER A 234 -18.53 16.32 3.29
C SER A 234 -17.17 16.87 3.71
N GLN A 235 -17.16 18.17 4.03
CA GLN A 235 -16.09 18.76 4.83
C GLN A 235 -16.33 18.43 6.31
N ASN A 236 -15.25 18.39 7.08
CA ASN A 236 -15.31 18.16 8.52
C ASN A 236 -15.70 19.44 9.27
#